data_AF-A0A6N7KZS6-F1
#
_entry.id   AF-A0A6N7KZS6-F1
#
_cell.length_a   1.000
_cell.length_b   1.000
_cell.length_c   1.000
_cell.angle_alpha   90.00
_cell.angle_beta   90.00
_cell.angle_gamma   90.00
#
_symmetry.space_group_name_H-M   'P 1'
#
loop_
_entity.id
_entity.type
_entity.pdbx_description
1 polymer ?
#
loop_
_entity_poly.entity_id
_entity_poly.type
_entity_poly.pdbx_seq_one_letter_code
_entity_poly.pdbx_strand_id
1 'polypeptide(L)'
;MSDSLSPDEANGVADAVAFITSAASTLIAQQWGVRPPMVHKALSTPEAVAVTTTRYLLALGAGKSPAEAAGHVGRSLLADANQRAA
;
A
#
# COMPACT_ATOMS: atom_id res chain seq x y z
N MET A 1 -15.02 22.73 5.50
CA MET A 1 -15.51 21.34 5.42
C MET A 1 -14.41 20.49 6.02
N SER A 2 -14.61 20.00 7.25
CA SER A 2 -13.67 19.06 7.87
C SER A 2 -14.15 17.67 7.47
N ASP A 3 -13.54 17.10 6.43
CA ASP A 3 -13.68 15.68 6.10
C ASP A 3 -12.95 14.86 7.17
N SER A 4 -13.53 14.81 8.36
CA SER A 4 -13.09 13.89 9.40
C SER A 4 -13.65 12.52 9.05
N LEU A 5 -12.77 11.65 8.55
CA LEU A 5 -13.06 10.23 8.40
C LEU A 5 -13.60 9.69 9.73
N SER A 6 -14.73 9.00 9.67
CA SER A 6 -15.31 8.38 10.87
C SER A 6 -14.32 7.34 11.43
N PRO A 7 -14.28 7.09 12.74
CA PRO A 7 -13.33 6.13 13.33
C PRO A 7 -13.36 4.74 12.67
N ASP A 8 -14.53 4.26 12.24
CA ASP A 8 -14.68 3.01 11.50
C ASP A 8 -14.00 3.04 10.12
N GLU A 9 -14.07 4.17 9.41
CA GLU A 9 -13.42 4.37 8.12
C GLU A 9 -11.90 4.52 8.29
N ALA A 10 -11.47 5.21 9.35
CA ALA A 10 -10.06 5.35 9.69
C ALA A 10 -9.41 4.00 10.03
N ASN A 11 -10.12 3.14 10.76
CA ASN A 11 -9.68 1.76 11.04
C ASN A 11 -9.61 0.93 9.75
N GLY A 12 -10.62 1.04 8.87
CA GLY A 12 -10.61 0.36 7.57
C GLY A 12 -9.47 0.77 6.64
N VAL A 13 -9.07 2.05 6.66
CA VAL A 13 -7.91 2.54 5.89
C VAL A 13 -6.61 1.98 6.46
N ALA A 14 -6.43 1.99 7.79
CA ALA A 14 -5.23 1.45 8.43
C ALA A 14 -5.07 -0.06 8.14
N ASP A 15 -6.15 -0.84 8.24
CA ASP A 15 -6.15 -2.27 7.94
C ASP A 15 -5.83 -2.55 6.46
N ALA A 16 -6.41 -1.76 5.55
CA ALA A 16 -6.12 -1.88 4.12
C ALA A 16 -4.65 -1.57 3.82
N VAL A 17 -4.08 -0.51 4.43
CA VAL A 17 -2.67 -0.15 4.26
C VAL A 17 -1.76 -1.25 4.80
N ALA A 18 -2.05 -1.78 6.00
CA ALA A 18 -1.27 -2.88 6.57
C ALA A 18 -1.29 -4.13 5.68
N PHE A 19 -2.47 -4.48 5.13
CA PHE A 19 -2.62 -5.58 4.19
C PHE A 19 -1.82 -5.36 2.90
N ILE A 20 -1.96 -4.19 2.27
CA ILE A 20 -1.24 -3.83 1.03
C ILE A 20 0.27 -3.91 1.27
N THR A 21 0.76 -3.32 2.36
CA THR A 21 2.18 -3.32 2.72
C THR A 21 2.70 -4.74 2.92
N SER A 22 1.97 -5.59 3.65
CA SER A 22 2.37 -6.99 3.88
C SER A 22 2.41 -7.81 2.57
N ALA A 23 1.36 -7.70 1.75
CA ALA A 23 1.27 -8.42 0.48
C ALA A 23 2.34 -7.97 -0.52
N ALA A 24 2.53 -6.66 -0.70
CA ALA A 24 3.55 -6.11 -1.58
C ALA A 24 4.97 -6.50 -1.11
N SER A 25 5.23 -6.44 0.20
CA SER A 25 6.52 -6.86 0.77
C SER A 25 6.87 -8.30 0.42
N THR A 26 5.90 -9.19 0.54
CA THR A 26 6.09 -10.63 0.25
C THR A 26 6.42 -10.86 -1.22
N LEU A 27 5.68 -10.22 -2.13
CA LEU A 27 5.88 -10.38 -3.57
C LEU A 27 7.20 -9.77 -4.05
N ILE A 28 7.54 -8.57 -3.60
CA ILE A 28 8.82 -7.92 -3.93
C ILE A 28 9.99 -8.75 -3.38
N ALA A 29 9.87 -9.27 -2.16
CA ALA A 29 10.90 -10.12 -1.57
C ALA A 29 11.13 -11.40 -2.36
N GLN A 30 10.06 -12.06 -2.81
CA GLN A 30 10.14 -13.23 -3.69
C GLN A 30 10.82 -12.89 -5.02
N GLN A 31 10.45 -11.77 -5.64
CA GLN A 31 10.99 -11.34 -6.92
C GLN A 31 12.51 -11.08 -6.88
N TRP A 32 13.02 -10.54 -5.77
CA TRP A 32 14.43 -10.15 -5.63
C TRP A 32 15.28 -11.11 -4.82
N GLY A 33 14.71 -12.22 -4.34
CA GLY A 33 15.43 -13.18 -3.50
C GLY A 33 15.91 -12.60 -2.16
N VAL A 34 15.21 -11.59 -1.63
CA VAL A 34 15.52 -10.97 -0.33
C VAL A 34 14.56 -11.44 0.76
N ARG A 35 14.88 -11.15 2.02
CA ARG A 35 14.05 -11.55 3.15
C ARG A 35 12.82 -10.62 3.26
N PRO A 36 11.58 -11.16 3.37
CA PRO A 36 10.36 -10.35 3.50
C PRO A 36 10.39 -9.27 4.60
N PRO A 37 10.99 -9.50 5.81
CA PRO A 37 11.10 -8.47 6.82
C PRO A 37 11.90 -7.23 6.39
N MET A 38 12.87 -7.37 5.49
CA MET A 38 13.67 -6.24 5.00
C MET A 38 12.83 -5.32 4.11
N VAL A 39 12.05 -5.90 3.20
CA VAL A 39 11.14 -5.15 2.32
C VAL A 39 10.01 -4.54 3.14
N HIS A 40 9.46 -5.30 4.10
CA HIS A 40 8.44 -4.81 5.00
C HIS A 40 8.91 -3.60 5.82
N LYS A 41 10.13 -3.65 6.36
CA LYS A 41 10.70 -2.49 7.08
C LYS A 41 10.77 -1.24 6.18
N ALA A 42 11.13 -1.39 4.90
CA ALA A 42 11.22 -0.28 3.97
C ALA A 42 9.82 0.26 3.57
N LEU A 43 8.82 -0.59 3.44
CA LEU A 43 7.45 -0.19 3.11
C LEU A 43 6.64 0.30 4.31
N SER A 44 7.12 0.04 5.53
CA SER A 44 6.50 0.49 6.78
C SER A 44 7.09 1.80 7.32
N THR A 45 7.95 2.51 6.57
CA THR A 45 8.36 3.87 7.00
C THR A 45 7.17 4.84 6.93
N PRO A 46 7.13 5.89 7.75
CA PRO A 46 6.05 6.88 7.71
C PRO A 46 5.79 7.45 6.31
N GLU A 47 6.84 7.68 5.54
CA GLU A 47 6.75 8.20 4.17
C GLU A 47 6.11 7.17 3.21
N ALA A 48 6.52 5.91 3.31
CA ALA A 48 5.96 4.83 2.48
C ALA A 48 4.49 4.56 2.83
N VAL A 49 4.15 4.61 4.11
CA VAL A 49 2.77 4.51 4.61
C VAL A 49 1.94 5.69 4.10
N ALA A 50 2.45 6.91 4.14
CA ALA A 50 1.77 8.09 3.59
C ALA A 50 1.50 7.92 2.09
N VAL A 51 2.49 7.52 1.30
CA VAL A 51 2.33 7.26 -0.15
C VAL A 51 1.29 6.18 -0.41
N THR A 52 1.35 5.06 0.32
CA THR A 52 0.41 3.94 0.19
C THR A 52 -1.00 4.39 0.51
N THR A 53 -1.18 5.14 1.60
CA THR A 53 -2.46 5.68 2.03
C THR A 53 -3.02 6.66 1.01
N THR A 54 -2.21 7.62 0.53
CA THR A 54 -2.63 8.59 -0.49
C THR A 54 -3.06 7.89 -1.78
N ARG A 55 -2.28 6.92 -2.27
CA ARG A 55 -2.65 6.16 -3.48
C ARG A 55 -3.94 5.36 -3.28
N TYR A 56 -4.15 4.81 -2.09
CA TYR A 56 -5.37 4.08 -1.75
C TYR A 56 -6.60 5.00 -1.74
N LEU A 57 -6.51 6.15 -1.04
CA LEU A 57 -7.61 7.13 -0.99
C LEU A 57 -7.93 7.72 -2.36
N LEU A 58 -6.92 8.01 -3.19
CA LEU A 58 -7.13 8.46 -4.58
C LEU A 58 -7.84 7.38 -5.43
N ALA A 59 -7.48 6.11 -5.24
CA ALA A 59 -8.13 5.01 -5.94
C ALA A 59 -9.60 4.85 -5.54
N LEU A 60 -9.92 5.02 -4.25
CA LEU A 60 -11.31 5.09 -3.77
C LEU A 60 -12.06 6.29 -4.34
N GLY A 61 -11.45 7.48 -4.32
CA GLY A 61 -12.02 8.69 -4.91
C GLY A 61 -12.27 8.61 -6.42
N ALA A 62 -11.55 7.71 -7.12
CA ALA A 62 -11.79 7.37 -8.52
C ALA A 62 -12.88 6.30 -8.73
N GLY A 63 -13.65 5.95 -7.68
CA GLY A 63 -14.78 5.02 -7.74
C GLY A 63 -14.41 3.53 -7.68
N LYS A 64 -13.16 3.18 -7.34
CA LYS A 64 -12.80 1.77 -7.13
C LYS A 64 -13.36 1.27 -5.80
N SER A 65 -13.79 0.01 -5.77
CA SER A 65 -14.08 -0.66 -4.50
C SER A 65 -12.81 -0.80 -3.63
N PRO A 66 -12.93 -1.00 -2.31
CA PRO A 66 -11.79 -1.20 -1.42
C PRO A 66 -10.81 -2.28 -1.90
N ALA A 67 -11.33 -3.42 -2.38
CA ALA A 67 -10.50 -4.51 -2.89
C ALA A 67 -9.74 -4.13 -4.17
N GLU A 68 -10.39 -3.43 -5.10
CA GLU A 68 -9.76 -2.95 -6.34
C GLU A 68 -8.72 -1.86 -6.07
N ALA A 69 -9.00 -0.94 -5.14
CA ALA A 69 -8.07 0.09 -4.70
C ALA A 69 -6.82 -0.54 -4.07
N ALA A 70 -7.00 -1.49 -3.14
CA ALA A 70 -5.89 -2.21 -2.53
C ALA A 70 -5.04 -2.97 -3.56
N GLY A 71 -5.69 -3.70 -4.48
CA GLY A 71 -5.01 -4.41 -5.56
C GLY A 71 -4.25 -3.47 -6.51
N HIS A 72 -4.81 -2.29 -6.80
CA HIS A 72 -4.17 -1.27 -7.63
C HIS A 72 -2.89 -0.71 -6.99
N VAL A 73 -2.94 -0.36 -5.69
CA VAL A 73 -1.78 0.17 -4.96
C VAL A 73 -0.69 -0.90 -4.85
N GLY A 74 -1.04 -2.14 -4.48
CA GLY A 74 -0.08 -3.24 -4.36
C GLY A 74 0.67 -3.53 -5.67
N ARG A 75 -0.04 -3.57 -6.81
CA ARG A 75 0.60 -3.73 -8.13
C ARG A 75 1.50 -2.56 -8.51
N SER A 76 1.11 -1.33 -8.16
CA SER A 76 1.91 -0.13 -8.44
C SER A 76 3.22 -0.14 -7.65
N LEU A 77 3.18 -0.55 -6.38
CA LEU A 77 4.39 -0.71 -5.56
C LEU A 77 5.35 -1.76 -6.13
N LEU A 78 4.82 -2.87 -6.65
CA LEU A 78 5.63 -3.89 -7.33
C LEU A 78 6.25 -3.36 -8.64
N ALA A 79 5.51 -2.56 -9.41
CA ALA A 79 6.03 -1.94 -10.63
C ALA A 79 7.13 -0.91 -10.32
N ASP A 80 6.92 -0.04 -9.32
CA ASP A 80 7.92 0.95 -8.86
C ASP A 80 9.20 0.27 -8.38
N ALA A 81 9.05 -0.85 -7.65
CA ALA A 81 10.15 -1.69 -7.25
C ALA A 81 10.92 -2.16 -8.50
N ASN A 82 10.24 -2.84 -9.43
CA ASN A 82 10.88 -3.38 -10.64
C ASN A 82 11.58 -2.31 -11.49
N GLN A 83 11.03 -1.10 -11.60
CA GLN A 83 11.68 -0.01 -12.33
C GLN A 83 13.01 0.44 -11.71
N ARG A 84 13.18 0.34 -10.39
CA ARG A 84 14.44 0.70 -9.71
C ARG A 84 15.51 -0.38 -9.79
N ALA A 85 15.11 -1.60 -10.14
CA ALA A 85 16.02 -2.74 -10.29
C ALA A 85 16.53 -2.92 -11.75
N ALA A 86 15.95 -2.19 -12.71
CA ALA A 86 16.35 -2.17 -14.11
C ALA A 86 17.37 -1.05 -14.39
#